data_AF-A0A4C7AP85-F1
#
_entry.id   AF-A0A4C7AP85-F1
#
_cell.length_a   1.000
_cell.length_b   1.000
_cell.length_c   1.000
_cell.angle_alpha   90.00
_cell.angle_beta   90.00
_cell.angle_gamma   90.00
#
_symmetry.space_group_name_H-M   'P 1'
#
loop_
_entity.id
_entity.type
_entity.pdbx_description
1 polymer ?
#
loop_
_entity_poly.entity_id
_entity_poly.type
_entity_poly.pdbx_seq_one_letter_code
_entity_poly.pdbx_strand_id
1 'polypeptide(L)'
;MMDSLRTAANSLVLKIIFGIIIVSFILTGVSGYLIGGGNNYAAKVNDQEISRGQFENAFNSERNRMQQQLGDQYSELAANEGYMKTLRQQVLNRLIDEALLDQYARELKLGISDEQVKQAIFATPAFQVDGKFDNSRYNGILNQMGMTADQYAQALRNQLTTQQLINGVAGTDFMLKGETDELAALVAQQRVVREAAIDVNALAAKQPVTEQEIASYYEQNKNNFMTPEQFRVSYIKLDAATMQQPVSDADIQSYYDQHQDQFTQPQRTRYSIIQTKTEDEAKAVLDELNKGGDFAALAKEKSADIISARNGGDMGWLEDATIPDELKNAGLKEKGQLSGVIKSSVGFLIVRLDDIQPAKVKSLDEVRDDIAAKVKHEKALDAYYALQQKVSDAASNDTESLAGAEQAAGVKATQTGWFSKDNLPEELNFKPVADAIFNGGLVGENGAPGINSDIITVDGDRAFVLRISEHKPEAVKPLADVQEQVKALVQHNKAEQQAKVDAEKLLVDLKAGKGAEAMQAAGLKFGEPKTLSRSGRDPISQAAFVLPLPAKDKPSYGMATDMQGNVVLLALDEVKQGSMPEDQKKAMVQGITQNNAQIVFEALMSNLRKEAKIKIGDALEQQ
;
A
#
# COMPACT_ATOMS: atom_id res chain seq x y z
N MET A 1 -63.24 -30.13 15.12
CA MET A 1 -61.85 -30.17 14.61
C MET A 1 -60.79 -29.99 15.71
N MET A 2 -61.00 -29.13 16.73
CA MET A 2 -60.06 -28.99 17.86
C MET A 2 -60.01 -30.20 18.81
N ASP A 3 -61.12 -30.90 19.05
CA ASP A 3 -61.10 -32.13 19.88
C ASP A 3 -60.50 -33.36 19.17
N SER A 4 -60.57 -33.38 17.84
CA SER A 4 -59.91 -34.38 16.99
C SER A 4 -58.38 -34.27 17.08
N LEU A 5 -57.87 -33.03 17.15
CA LEU A 5 -56.44 -32.73 17.33
C LEU A 5 -55.96 -33.03 18.75
N ARG A 6 -56.78 -32.78 19.78
CA ARG A 6 -56.47 -33.11 21.18
C ARG A 6 -56.41 -34.62 21.43
N THR A 7 -57.27 -35.39 20.75
CA THR A 7 -57.29 -36.86 20.87
C THR A 7 -56.13 -37.50 20.10
N ALA A 8 -55.73 -36.93 18.96
CA ALA A 8 -54.54 -37.36 18.22
C ALA A 8 -53.22 -37.06 18.98
N ALA A 9 -53.14 -35.94 19.69
CA ALA A 9 -51.96 -35.55 20.48
C ALA A 9 -51.69 -36.46 21.71
N ASN A 10 -52.70 -37.22 22.17
CA ASN A 10 -52.56 -38.15 23.29
C ASN A 10 -52.42 -39.63 22.87
N SER A 11 -52.34 -39.91 21.58
CA SER A 11 -52.12 -41.27 21.07
C SER A 11 -50.72 -41.76 21.45
N LEU A 12 -50.64 -42.99 21.97
CA LEU A 12 -49.38 -43.65 22.34
C LEU A 12 -48.41 -43.72 21.15
N VAL A 13 -48.95 -43.88 19.93
CA VAL A 13 -48.19 -43.94 18.68
C VAL A 13 -47.51 -42.59 18.38
N LEU A 14 -48.20 -41.47 18.60
CA LEU A 14 -47.62 -40.14 18.37
C LEU A 14 -46.53 -39.80 19.40
N LYS A 15 -46.68 -40.24 20.65
CA LYS A 15 -45.66 -40.07 21.71
C LYS A 15 -44.40 -40.89 21.44
N ILE A 16 -44.52 -42.07 20.83
CA ILE A 16 -43.38 -42.88 20.40
C ILE A 16 -42.66 -42.21 19.22
N ILE A 17 -43.39 -41.67 18.24
CA ILE A 17 -42.80 -40.95 17.10
C ILE A 17 -42.10 -39.67 17.57
N PHE A 18 -42.73 -38.87 18.43
CA PHE A 18 -42.06 -37.70 19.03
C PHE A 18 -40.88 -38.08 19.92
N GLY A 19 -40.97 -39.19 20.66
CA GLY A 19 -39.85 -39.73 21.42
C GLY A 19 -38.67 -40.10 20.52
N ILE A 20 -38.91 -40.76 19.38
CA ILE A 20 -37.88 -41.12 18.40
C ILE A 20 -37.31 -39.87 17.70
N ILE A 21 -38.13 -38.87 17.39
CA ILE A 21 -37.68 -37.59 16.80
C ILE A 21 -36.85 -36.80 17.81
N ILE A 22 -37.27 -36.71 19.07
CA ILE A 22 -36.53 -36.02 20.14
C ILE A 22 -35.22 -36.76 20.45
N VAL A 23 -35.25 -38.10 20.53
CA VAL A 23 -34.05 -38.92 20.72
C VAL A 23 -33.14 -38.82 19.50
N SER A 24 -33.67 -38.74 18.28
CA SER A 24 -32.89 -38.49 17.06
C SER A 24 -32.28 -37.08 17.06
N PHE A 25 -33.00 -36.04 17.47
CA PHE A 25 -32.47 -34.68 17.65
C PHE A 25 -31.43 -34.59 18.77
N ILE A 26 -31.56 -35.38 19.84
CA ILE A 26 -30.57 -35.46 20.92
C ILE A 26 -29.32 -36.24 20.46
N LEU A 27 -29.49 -37.34 19.71
CA LEU A 27 -28.39 -38.17 19.20
C LEU A 27 -27.67 -37.58 17.98
N THR A 28 -28.33 -36.75 17.17
CA THR A 28 -27.72 -36.15 15.95
C THR A 28 -27.49 -34.64 16.05
N GLY A 29 -28.25 -33.91 16.88
CA GLY A 29 -28.26 -32.43 16.90
C GLY A 29 -27.66 -31.77 18.14
N VAL A 30 -27.53 -32.45 19.28
CA VAL A 30 -27.03 -31.81 20.53
C VAL A 30 -25.81 -32.52 21.13
N SER A 31 -25.52 -33.75 20.69
CA SER A 31 -24.32 -34.49 21.15
C SER A 31 -23.00 -33.95 20.56
N GLY A 32 -23.04 -33.22 19.44
CA GLY A 32 -21.87 -32.55 18.86
C GLY A 32 -21.44 -31.26 19.56
N TYR A 33 -22.30 -30.66 20.39
CA TYR A 33 -22.06 -29.34 21.00
C TYR A 33 -21.61 -29.41 22.47
N LEU A 34 -21.88 -30.51 23.17
CA LEU A 34 -21.64 -30.63 24.62
C LEU A 34 -20.53 -31.63 25.01
N ILE A 35 -20.08 -32.49 24.09
CA ILE A 35 -19.05 -33.53 24.37
C ILE A 35 -17.77 -33.30 23.52
N GLY A 36 -17.72 -32.21 22.74
CA GLY A 36 -16.54 -31.75 22.01
C GLY A 36 -15.74 -30.70 22.78
N GLY A 37 -15.17 -31.06 23.93
CA GLY A 37 -14.09 -30.26 24.54
C GLY A 37 -12.81 -30.45 23.71
N GLY A 38 -12.60 -29.63 22.67
CA GLY A 38 -11.39 -29.71 21.85
C GLY A 38 -11.21 -28.52 20.90
N ASN A 39 -10.17 -27.73 21.16
CA ASN A 39 -9.45 -26.87 20.20
C ASN A 39 -10.14 -25.63 19.58
N ASN A 40 -10.84 -24.78 20.37
CA ASN A 40 -11.27 -23.46 19.88
C ASN A 40 -10.18 -22.36 20.02
N TYR A 41 -8.94 -22.67 19.66
CA TYR A 41 -7.80 -21.73 19.64
C TYR A 41 -7.25 -21.61 18.22
N ALA A 42 -6.65 -20.46 17.89
CA ALA A 42 -5.97 -20.27 16.60
C ALA A 42 -4.59 -20.94 16.62
N ALA A 43 -3.88 -20.82 17.74
CA ALA A 43 -2.66 -21.59 18.01
C ALA A 43 -2.47 -21.75 19.52
N LYS A 44 -1.69 -22.74 19.92
CA LYS A 44 -1.22 -22.94 21.29
C LYS A 44 0.30 -22.99 21.25
N VAL A 45 0.94 -22.09 21.99
CA VAL A 45 2.39 -21.91 22.06
C VAL A 45 2.83 -22.28 23.47
N ASN A 46 3.42 -23.47 23.62
CA ASN A 46 3.64 -24.11 24.92
C ASN A 46 2.32 -24.25 25.69
N ASP A 47 2.21 -23.58 26.84
CA ASP A 47 1.00 -23.59 27.67
C ASP A 47 0.08 -22.39 27.43
N GLN A 48 0.49 -21.44 26.57
CA GLN A 48 -0.26 -20.24 26.25
C GLN A 48 -1.13 -20.44 25.01
N GLU A 49 -2.43 -20.19 25.13
CA GLU A 49 -3.38 -20.27 24.03
C GLU A 49 -3.58 -18.89 23.37
N ILE A 50 -3.45 -18.85 22.05
CA ILE A 50 -3.88 -17.73 21.20
C ILE A 50 -5.30 -18.05 20.76
N SER A 51 -6.28 -17.33 21.33
CA SER A 51 -7.69 -17.60 21.06
C SER A 51 -8.07 -17.23 19.63
N ARG A 52 -9.15 -17.84 19.11
CA ARG A 52 -9.71 -17.46 17.80
C ARG A 52 -10.08 -15.97 17.75
N GLY A 53 -10.64 -15.43 18.84
CA GLY A 53 -11.02 -14.01 18.91
C GLY A 53 -9.81 -13.09 18.83
N GLN A 54 -8.69 -13.43 19.47
CA GLN A 54 -7.44 -12.66 19.35
C GLN A 54 -6.91 -12.65 17.92
N PHE A 55 -6.93 -13.81 17.26
CA PHE A 55 -6.50 -13.93 15.87
C PHE A 55 -7.38 -13.11 14.92
N GLU A 56 -8.70 -13.22 15.00
CA GLU A 56 -9.62 -12.46 14.13
C GLU A 56 -9.51 -10.95 14.37
N ASN A 57 -9.34 -10.51 15.62
CA ASN A 57 -9.12 -9.10 15.93
C ASN A 57 -7.81 -8.58 15.33
N ALA A 58 -6.72 -9.35 15.44
CA ALA A 58 -5.43 -9.00 14.86
C ALA A 58 -5.49 -8.96 13.32
N PHE A 59 -6.21 -9.92 12.72
CA PHE A 59 -6.39 -9.99 11.27
C PHE A 59 -7.23 -8.82 10.75
N ASN A 60 -8.36 -8.52 11.40
CA ASN A 60 -9.20 -7.37 11.03
C ASN A 60 -8.45 -6.04 11.20
N SER A 61 -7.61 -5.91 12.22
CA SER A 61 -6.76 -4.72 12.42
C SER A 61 -5.75 -4.54 11.29
N GLU A 62 -5.08 -5.63 10.91
CA GLU A 62 -4.13 -5.62 9.78
C GLU A 62 -4.83 -5.28 8.46
N ARG A 63 -6.01 -5.87 8.24
CA ARG A 63 -6.87 -5.59 7.09
C ARG A 63 -7.25 -4.11 7.00
N ASN A 64 -7.73 -3.54 8.09
CA ASN A 64 -8.14 -2.14 8.15
C ASN A 64 -6.95 -1.21 7.91
N ARG A 65 -5.76 -1.53 8.43
CA ARG A 65 -4.53 -0.76 8.15
C ARG A 65 -4.19 -0.77 6.67
N MET A 66 -4.24 -1.92 6.02
CA MET A 66 -3.95 -2.04 4.58
C MET A 66 -4.99 -1.31 3.74
N GLN A 67 -6.27 -1.40 4.09
CA GLN A 67 -7.33 -0.66 3.40
C GLN A 67 -7.11 0.85 3.48
N GLN A 68 -6.67 1.37 4.64
CA GLN A 68 -6.32 2.79 4.79
C GLN A 68 -5.09 3.21 3.97
N GLN A 69 -4.10 2.33 3.82
CA GLN A 69 -2.86 2.63 3.09
C GLN A 69 -2.99 2.50 1.58
N LEU A 70 -3.74 1.50 1.10
CA LEU A 70 -3.83 1.13 -0.32
C LEU A 70 -5.11 1.63 -0.99
N GLY A 71 -6.12 2.05 -0.22
CA GLY A 71 -7.39 2.52 -0.76
C GLY A 71 -8.01 1.48 -1.70
N ASP A 72 -8.35 1.90 -2.91
CA ASP A 72 -9.04 1.07 -3.91
C ASP A 72 -8.23 -0.15 -4.38
N GLN A 73 -6.88 -0.08 -4.34
CA GLN A 73 -6.01 -1.21 -4.70
C GLN A 73 -6.14 -2.39 -3.72
N TYR A 74 -6.62 -2.15 -2.50
CA TYR A 74 -6.86 -3.22 -1.54
C TYR A 74 -7.94 -4.20 -2.03
N SER A 75 -8.96 -3.71 -2.75
CA SER A 75 -10.06 -4.54 -3.24
C SER A 75 -9.61 -5.61 -4.23
N GLU A 76 -8.64 -5.29 -5.10
CA GLU A 76 -8.05 -6.23 -6.06
C GLU A 76 -7.22 -7.33 -5.36
N LEU A 77 -6.44 -6.93 -4.35
CA LEU A 77 -5.65 -7.87 -3.54
C LEU A 77 -6.55 -8.75 -2.67
N ALA A 78 -7.61 -8.18 -2.08
CA ALA A 78 -8.54 -8.88 -1.21
C ALA A 78 -9.40 -9.90 -1.97
N ALA A 79 -9.65 -9.69 -3.26
CA ALA A 79 -10.33 -10.65 -4.13
C ALA A 79 -9.49 -11.91 -4.42
N ASN A 80 -8.18 -11.86 -4.19
CA ASN A 80 -7.30 -13.01 -4.33
C ASN A 80 -7.31 -13.86 -3.04
N GLU A 81 -8.00 -15.00 -3.08
CA GLU A 81 -8.08 -15.93 -1.93
C GLU A 81 -6.71 -16.42 -1.44
N GLY A 82 -5.76 -16.64 -2.36
CA GLY A 82 -4.41 -17.06 -2.03
C GLY A 82 -3.67 -15.99 -1.22
N TYR A 83 -3.81 -14.72 -1.61
CA TYR A 83 -3.26 -13.59 -0.86
C TYR A 83 -3.87 -13.50 0.54
N MET A 84 -5.21 -13.61 0.66
CA MET A 84 -5.89 -13.54 1.96
C MET A 84 -5.49 -14.68 2.89
N LYS A 85 -5.26 -15.88 2.35
CA LYS A 85 -4.73 -17.02 3.10
C LYS A 85 -3.31 -16.75 3.61
N THR A 86 -2.42 -16.23 2.76
CA THR A 86 -1.06 -15.84 3.17
C THR A 86 -1.09 -14.76 4.25
N LEU A 87 -1.95 -13.76 4.14
CA LEU A 87 -2.12 -12.72 5.14
C LEU A 87 -2.55 -13.29 6.50
N ARG A 88 -3.55 -14.18 6.51
CA ARG A 88 -3.99 -14.89 7.73
C ARG A 88 -2.83 -15.67 8.37
N GLN A 89 -2.04 -16.38 7.58
CA GLN A 89 -0.87 -17.11 8.07
C GLN A 89 0.20 -16.16 8.65
N GLN A 90 0.47 -15.03 8.00
CA GLN A 90 1.40 -14.02 8.51
C GLN A 90 0.95 -13.44 9.85
N VAL A 91 -0.34 -13.11 9.99
CA VAL A 91 -0.91 -12.61 11.25
C VAL A 91 -0.80 -13.66 12.36
N LEU A 92 -1.13 -14.93 12.08
CA LEU A 92 -0.99 -15.99 13.07
C LEU A 92 0.47 -16.19 13.49
N ASN A 93 1.39 -16.21 12.52
CA ASN A 93 2.81 -16.33 12.79
C ASN A 93 3.32 -15.18 13.67
N ARG A 94 2.90 -13.95 13.42
CA ARG A 94 3.25 -12.79 14.27
C ARG A 94 2.75 -12.97 15.71
N LEU A 95 1.51 -13.43 15.91
CA LEU A 95 0.98 -13.69 17.26
C LEU A 95 1.75 -14.80 17.98
N ILE A 96 2.17 -15.84 17.25
CA ILE A 96 3.02 -16.89 17.79
C ILE A 96 4.39 -16.32 18.21
N ASP A 97 5.01 -15.49 17.37
CA ASP A 97 6.29 -14.84 17.68
C ASP A 97 6.20 -13.93 18.90
N GLU A 98 5.13 -13.13 19.00
CA GLU A 98 4.86 -12.28 20.15
C GLU A 98 4.70 -13.10 21.44
N ALA A 99 4.00 -14.24 21.38
CA ALA A 99 3.86 -15.15 22.52
C ALA A 99 5.21 -15.76 22.94
N LEU A 100 6.04 -16.17 21.98
CA LEU A 100 7.39 -16.70 22.26
C LEU A 100 8.30 -15.65 22.89
N LEU A 101 8.28 -14.43 22.38
CA LEU A 101 9.06 -13.32 22.92
C LEU A 101 8.60 -12.94 24.33
N ASP A 102 7.30 -12.92 24.61
CA ASP A 102 6.78 -12.66 25.95
C ASP A 102 7.22 -13.76 26.94
N GLN A 103 7.14 -15.04 26.54
CA GLN A 103 7.61 -16.15 27.36
C GLN A 103 9.10 -16.07 27.65
N TYR A 104 9.91 -15.77 26.63
CA TYR A 104 11.36 -15.62 26.78
C TYR A 104 11.73 -14.41 27.65
N ALA A 105 11.04 -13.28 27.49
CA ALA A 105 11.24 -12.12 28.35
C ALA A 105 10.92 -12.42 29.82
N ARG A 106 9.87 -13.20 30.11
CA ARG A 106 9.55 -13.67 31.46
C ARG A 106 10.61 -14.61 32.02
N GLU A 107 11.14 -15.52 31.20
CA GLU A 107 12.23 -16.42 31.58
C GLU A 107 13.48 -15.64 32.00
N LEU A 108 13.84 -14.61 31.22
CA LEU A 108 14.92 -13.67 31.51
C LEU A 108 14.60 -12.71 32.66
N LYS A 109 13.38 -12.74 33.21
CA LYS A 109 12.87 -11.84 34.26
C LYS A 109 12.96 -10.36 33.86
N LEU A 110 12.77 -10.08 32.58
CA LEU A 110 12.63 -8.72 32.06
C LEU A 110 11.24 -8.18 32.41
N GLY A 111 11.18 -6.89 32.71
CA GLY A 111 9.94 -6.22 33.03
C GLY A 111 10.08 -4.71 33.00
N ILE A 112 8.96 -4.05 32.72
CA ILE A 112 8.86 -2.60 32.65
C ILE A 112 8.01 -2.11 33.82
N SER A 113 8.59 -1.22 34.63
CA SER A 113 7.92 -0.64 35.80
C SER A 113 6.77 0.29 35.39
N ASP A 114 5.81 0.49 36.30
CA ASP A 114 4.67 1.40 36.08
C ASP A 114 5.12 2.83 35.78
N GLU A 115 6.21 3.26 36.41
CA GLU A 115 6.79 4.59 36.16
C GLU A 115 7.37 4.71 34.75
N GLN A 116 8.02 3.65 34.23
CA GLN A 116 8.49 3.64 32.83
C GLN A 116 7.32 3.64 31.84
N VAL A 117 6.25 2.90 32.11
CA VAL A 117 5.03 2.94 31.29
C VAL A 117 4.45 4.36 31.29
N LYS A 118 4.31 4.98 32.46
CA LYS A 118 3.82 6.35 32.59
C LYS A 118 4.68 7.36 31.83
N GLN A 119 6.01 7.27 31.95
CA GLN A 119 6.94 8.12 31.23
C GLN A 119 6.82 7.95 29.72
N ALA A 120 6.68 6.71 29.23
CA ALA A 120 6.45 6.43 27.81
C ALA A 120 5.12 7.03 27.32
N ILE A 121 4.04 6.91 28.11
CA ILE A 121 2.75 7.57 27.80
C ILE A 121 2.94 9.09 27.69
N PHE A 122 3.64 9.71 28.64
CA PHE A 122 3.84 11.16 28.67
C PHE A 122 4.73 11.65 27.53
N ALA A 123 5.66 10.81 27.06
CA ALA A 123 6.55 11.11 25.95
C ALA A 123 5.89 10.98 24.57
N THR A 124 4.73 10.31 24.46
CA THR A 124 4.02 10.12 23.18
C THR A 124 3.49 11.47 22.65
N PRO A 125 3.97 11.97 21.49
CA PRO A 125 3.55 13.28 20.97
C PRO A 125 2.05 13.38 20.69
N ALA A 126 1.41 12.27 20.31
CA ALA A 126 -0.02 12.21 20.07
C ALA A 126 -0.87 12.53 21.31
N PHE A 127 -0.31 12.36 22.52
CA PHE A 127 -0.98 12.68 23.79
C PHE A 127 -0.58 14.05 24.34
N GLN A 128 0.14 14.85 23.56
CA GLN A 128 0.64 16.15 23.99
C GLN A 128 -0.12 17.31 23.32
N VAL A 129 -0.20 18.42 24.03
CA VAL A 129 -0.57 19.75 23.53
C VAL A 129 0.56 20.70 23.93
N ASP A 130 1.11 21.44 22.96
CA ASP A 130 2.30 22.30 23.15
C ASP A 130 3.50 21.58 23.81
N GLY A 131 3.68 20.29 23.46
CA GLY A 131 4.77 19.45 23.98
C GLY A 131 4.57 18.95 25.43
N LYS A 132 3.40 19.14 26.03
CA LYS A 132 3.04 18.64 27.38
C LYS A 132 1.88 17.66 27.31
N PHE A 133 1.95 16.60 28.11
CA PHE A 133 0.88 15.59 28.19
C PHE A 133 -0.47 16.22 28.55
N ASP A 134 -1.51 15.88 27.79
CA ASP A 134 -2.88 16.30 28.00
C ASP A 134 -3.79 15.09 28.23
N ASN A 135 -4.41 15.04 29.41
CA ASN A 135 -5.23 13.90 29.82
C ASN A 135 -6.54 13.79 29.02
N SER A 136 -7.11 14.91 28.57
CA SER A 136 -8.34 14.91 27.77
C SER A 136 -8.08 14.30 26.40
N ARG A 137 -6.98 14.72 25.77
CA ARG A 137 -6.50 14.19 24.49
C ARG A 137 -6.15 12.70 24.59
N TYR A 138 -5.45 12.28 25.65
CA TYR A 138 -5.16 10.87 25.91
C TYR A 138 -6.44 10.03 25.98
N ASN A 139 -7.41 10.42 26.83
CA ASN A 139 -8.66 9.68 26.98
C ASN A 139 -9.53 9.72 25.71
N GLY A 140 -9.58 10.84 25.00
CA GLY A 140 -10.29 10.95 23.73
C GLY A 140 -9.76 9.98 22.67
N ILE A 141 -8.43 9.89 22.55
CA ILE A 141 -7.77 8.95 21.64
C ILE A 141 -8.00 7.49 22.05
N LEU A 142 -7.93 7.17 23.35
CA LEU A 142 -8.23 5.81 23.83
C LEU A 142 -9.68 5.41 23.57
N ASN A 143 -10.63 6.34 23.77
CA ASN A 143 -12.05 6.10 23.49
C ASN A 143 -12.30 5.83 22.00
N GLN A 144 -11.60 6.54 21.10
CA GLN A 144 -11.65 6.27 19.66
C GLN A 144 -11.10 4.89 19.30
N MET A 145 -10.09 4.42 20.03
CA MET A 145 -9.54 3.06 19.88
C MET A 145 -10.38 1.98 20.58
N GLY A 146 -11.41 2.37 21.34
CA GLY A 146 -12.21 1.44 22.14
C GLY A 146 -11.43 0.76 23.28
N MET A 147 -10.36 1.39 23.78
CA MET A 147 -9.47 0.84 24.80
C MET A 147 -9.61 1.59 26.13
N THR A 148 -9.43 0.87 27.25
CA THR A 148 -9.26 1.52 28.57
C THR A 148 -7.80 1.92 28.81
N ALA A 149 -7.58 2.83 29.75
CA ALA A 149 -6.23 3.25 30.14
C ALA A 149 -5.36 2.07 30.64
N ASP A 150 -5.95 1.14 31.40
CA ASP A 150 -5.24 -0.05 31.88
C ASP A 150 -4.89 -1.02 30.76
N GLN A 151 -5.80 -1.21 29.79
CA GLN A 151 -5.54 -2.03 28.61
C GLN A 151 -4.41 -1.44 27.77
N TYR A 152 -4.42 -0.12 27.57
CA TYR A 152 -3.37 0.58 26.85
C TYR A 152 -2.02 0.50 27.59
N ALA A 153 -2.01 0.77 28.90
CA ALA A 153 -0.82 0.68 29.72
C ALA A 153 -0.23 -0.74 29.72
N GLN A 154 -1.06 -1.78 29.76
CA GLN A 154 -0.59 -3.16 29.68
C GLN A 154 -0.05 -3.52 28.29
N ALA A 155 -0.72 -3.08 27.21
CA ALA A 155 -0.23 -3.27 25.85
C ALA A 155 1.14 -2.59 25.64
N LEU A 156 1.27 -1.34 26.13
CA LEU A 156 2.51 -0.59 26.10
C LEU A 156 3.61 -1.26 26.95
N ARG A 157 3.26 -1.80 28.13
CA ARG A 157 4.21 -2.57 28.96
C ARG A 157 4.77 -3.78 28.21
N ASN A 158 3.91 -4.53 27.53
CA ASN A 158 4.33 -5.69 26.74
C ASN A 158 5.23 -5.25 25.57
N GLN A 159 4.83 -4.21 24.84
CA GLN A 159 5.62 -3.65 23.75
C GLN A 159 7.02 -3.19 24.22
N LEU A 160 7.09 -2.45 25.32
CA LEU A 160 8.36 -1.97 25.89
C LEU A 160 9.23 -3.11 26.40
N THR A 161 8.64 -4.17 26.96
CA THR A 161 9.39 -5.38 27.38
C THR A 161 10.01 -6.06 26.17
N THR A 162 9.23 -6.28 25.10
CA THR A 162 9.74 -6.85 23.84
C THR A 162 10.81 -5.97 23.21
N GLN A 163 10.62 -4.64 23.23
CA GLN A 163 11.62 -3.70 22.73
C GLN A 163 12.90 -3.71 23.57
N GLN A 164 12.78 -3.84 24.90
CA GLN A 164 13.95 -3.99 25.78
C GLN A 164 14.73 -5.26 25.46
N LEU A 165 14.04 -6.37 25.18
CA LEU A 165 14.68 -7.61 24.75
C LEU A 165 15.39 -7.43 23.40
N ILE A 166 14.71 -6.88 22.39
CA ILE A 166 15.29 -6.62 21.06
C ILE A 166 16.53 -5.71 21.18
N ASN A 167 16.42 -4.60 21.92
CA ASN A 167 17.52 -3.67 22.12
C ASN A 167 18.65 -4.29 22.95
N GLY A 168 18.31 -5.17 23.91
CA GLY A 168 19.29 -5.91 24.70
C GLY A 168 20.12 -6.84 23.84
N VAL A 169 19.49 -7.56 22.90
CA VAL A 169 20.19 -8.41 21.93
C VAL A 169 20.97 -7.54 20.95
N ALA A 170 20.34 -6.54 20.33
CA ALA A 170 20.97 -5.69 19.33
C ALA A 170 22.16 -4.89 19.88
N GLY A 171 22.10 -4.48 21.15
CA GLY A 171 23.17 -3.75 21.82
C GLY A 171 24.38 -4.61 22.20
N THR A 172 24.34 -5.93 21.98
CA THR A 172 25.49 -6.82 22.21
C THR A 172 26.42 -6.93 21.00
N ASP A 173 25.99 -6.50 19.83
CA ASP A 173 26.82 -6.51 18.62
C ASP A 173 27.74 -5.29 18.59
N PHE A 174 29.02 -5.51 18.25
CA PHE A 174 30.01 -4.46 18.08
C PHE A 174 31.06 -4.89 17.08
N MET A 175 31.69 -3.93 16.41
CA MET A 175 32.89 -4.14 15.62
C MET A 175 34.11 -3.63 16.38
N LEU A 176 35.21 -4.38 16.33
CA LEU A 176 36.48 -3.89 16.85
C LEU A 176 36.99 -2.74 15.96
N LYS A 177 37.72 -1.80 16.56
CA LYS A 177 38.30 -0.67 15.82
C LYS A 177 39.20 -1.15 14.67
N GLY A 178 40.01 -2.18 14.90
CA GLY A 178 40.87 -2.78 13.86
C GLY A 178 40.07 -3.35 12.70
N GLU A 179 39.02 -4.12 12.97
CA GLU A 179 38.12 -4.67 11.95
C GLU A 179 37.43 -3.56 11.14
N THR A 180 37.04 -2.49 11.83
CA THR A 180 36.44 -1.31 11.19
C THR A 180 37.42 -0.63 10.25
N ASP A 181 38.66 -0.41 10.70
CA ASP A 181 39.70 0.25 9.92
C ASP A 181 40.07 -0.59 8.68
N GLU A 182 40.21 -1.91 8.84
CA GLU A 182 40.52 -2.84 7.75
C GLU A 182 39.39 -2.93 6.74
N LEU A 183 38.13 -3.05 7.20
CA LEU A 183 36.98 -3.11 6.31
C LEU A 183 36.79 -1.78 5.56
N ALA A 184 36.95 -0.64 6.24
CA ALA A 184 36.86 0.67 5.61
C ALA A 184 37.94 0.83 4.53
N ALA A 185 39.18 0.41 4.81
CA ALA A 185 40.27 0.42 3.84
C ALA A 185 40.00 -0.52 2.66
N LEU A 186 39.39 -1.68 2.90
CA LEU A 186 39.03 -2.67 1.86
C LEU A 186 37.90 -2.18 0.95
N VAL A 187 36.87 -1.57 1.52
CA VAL A 187 35.71 -1.03 0.80
C VAL A 187 36.11 0.20 -0.01
N ALA A 188 36.92 1.09 0.56
CA ALA A 188 37.40 2.29 -0.11
C ALA A 188 38.60 2.01 -1.05
N GLN A 189 39.11 0.79 -1.09
CA GLN A 189 40.24 0.41 -1.93
C GLN A 189 39.96 0.76 -3.39
N GLN A 190 40.98 1.26 -4.09
CA GLN A 190 40.92 1.57 -5.50
C GLN A 190 41.94 0.76 -6.29
N ARG A 191 41.64 0.52 -7.57
CA ARG A 191 42.48 -0.24 -8.49
C ARG A 191 42.85 0.66 -9.66
N VAL A 192 44.13 0.85 -9.91
CA VAL A 192 44.61 1.56 -11.10
C VAL A 192 44.84 0.53 -12.19
N VAL A 193 44.05 0.60 -13.25
CA VAL A 193 44.09 -0.34 -14.36
C VAL A 193 44.34 0.38 -15.68
N ARG A 194 44.99 -0.30 -16.61
CA ARG A 194 44.93 0.06 -18.03
C ARG A 194 44.12 -0.98 -18.78
N GLU A 195 43.42 -0.51 -19.80
CA GLU A 195 42.50 -1.31 -20.61
C GLU A 195 43.00 -1.38 -22.05
N ALA A 196 42.84 -2.53 -22.69
CA ALA A 196 43.02 -2.71 -24.13
C ALA A 196 41.84 -3.52 -24.68
N ALA A 197 40.97 -2.86 -25.43
CA ALA A 197 39.74 -3.47 -25.95
C ALA A 197 39.94 -4.05 -27.35
N ILE A 198 39.42 -5.26 -27.57
CA ILE A 198 39.20 -5.82 -28.90
C ILE A 198 37.81 -5.36 -29.35
N ASP A 199 37.78 -4.44 -30.31
CA ASP A 199 36.52 -3.93 -30.88
C ASP A 199 35.77 -5.04 -31.61
N VAL A 200 34.73 -5.55 -30.97
CA VAL A 200 33.92 -6.67 -31.47
C VAL A 200 33.14 -6.26 -32.71
N ASN A 201 32.69 -5.00 -32.80
CA ASN A 201 31.93 -4.52 -33.96
C ASN A 201 32.83 -4.39 -35.20
N ALA A 202 34.03 -3.85 -35.04
CA ALA A 202 35.01 -3.78 -36.11
C ALA A 202 35.47 -5.18 -36.56
N LEU A 203 35.51 -6.16 -35.64
CA LEU A 203 35.79 -7.55 -35.96
C LEU A 203 34.60 -8.22 -36.67
N ALA A 204 33.36 -7.95 -36.24
CA ALA A 204 32.13 -8.49 -36.83
C ALA A 204 31.98 -8.12 -38.30
N ALA A 205 32.31 -6.87 -38.67
CA ALA A 205 32.30 -6.41 -40.06
C ALA A 205 33.21 -7.22 -40.99
N LYS A 206 34.22 -7.93 -40.45
CA LYS A 206 35.16 -8.77 -41.19
C LYS A 206 34.81 -10.26 -41.14
N GLN A 207 33.81 -10.66 -40.34
CA GLN A 207 33.45 -12.06 -40.18
C GLN A 207 32.71 -12.57 -41.43
N PRO A 208 33.19 -13.65 -42.07
CA PRO A 208 32.43 -14.33 -43.10
C PRO A 208 31.24 -15.06 -42.47
N VAL A 209 30.08 -14.99 -43.12
CA VAL A 209 28.88 -15.71 -42.71
C VAL A 209 28.30 -16.44 -43.91
N THR A 210 28.06 -17.73 -43.72
CA THR A 210 27.45 -18.60 -44.72
C THR A 210 25.92 -18.62 -44.57
N GLU A 211 25.22 -18.95 -45.65
CA GLU A 211 23.76 -19.12 -45.62
C GLU A 211 23.33 -20.21 -44.61
N GLN A 212 24.13 -21.26 -44.46
CA GLN A 212 23.87 -22.33 -43.49
C GLN A 212 23.92 -21.83 -42.04
N GLU A 213 24.87 -20.93 -41.71
CA GLU A 213 24.95 -20.33 -40.38
C GLU A 213 23.77 -19.40 -40.11
N ILE A 214 23.34 -18.62 -41.11
CA ILE A 214 22.14 -17.77 -41.03
C ILE A 214 20.90 -18.62 -40.75
N ALA A 215 20.67 -19.67 -41.55
CA ALA A 215 19.53 -20.56 -41.38
C ALA A 215 19.55 -21.25 -40.01
N SER A 216 20.71 -21.76 -39.58
CA SER A 216 20.85 -22.43 -38.28
C SER A 216 20.59 -21.48 -37.10
N TYR A 217 21.11 -20.24 -37.18
CA TYR A 217 20.89 -19.25 -36.14
C TYR A 217 19.42 -18.84 -36.06
N TYR A 218 18.80 -18.56 -37.21
CA TYR A 218 17.36 -18.24 -37.26
C TYR A 218 16.51 -19.36 -36.68
N GLU A 219 16.75 -20.62 -37.06
CA GLU A 219 16.03 -21.78 -36.53
C GLU A 219 16.14 -21.93 -35.00
N GLN A 220 17.35 -21.71 -34.44
CA GLN A 220 17.59 -21.80 -33.00
C GLN A 220 17.03 -20.60 -32.22
N ASN A 221 16.82 -19.46 -32.89
CA ASN A 221 16.47 -18.18 -32.25
C ASN A 221 15.14 -17.61 -32.77
N LYS A 222 14.24 -18.46 -33.30
CA LYS A 222 12.96 -18.03 -33.90
C LYS A 222 12.17 -17.07 -33.02
N ASN A 223 12.17 -17.32 -31.70
CA ASN A 223 11.45 -16.49 -30.73
C ASN A 223 11.93 -15.03 -30.69
N ASN A 224 13.17 -14.74 -31.12
CA ASN A 224 13.69 -13.37 -31.21
C ASN A 224 13.23 -12.63 -32.47
N PHE A 225 12.61 -13.34 -33.42
CA PHE A 225 12.17 -12.81 -34.71
C PHE A 225 10.65 -12.89 -34.85
N MET A 226 9.92 -12.68 -33.75
CA MET A 226 8.48 -12.66 -33.77
C MET A 226 7.93 -11.29 -34.21
N THR A 227 6.80 -11.32 -34.87
CA THR A 227 5.90 -10.16 -35.03
C THR A 227 4.92 -10.21 -33.87
N PRO A 228 4.81 -9.16 -33.04
CA PRO A 228 3.88 -9.17 -31.93
C PRO A 228 2.45 -9.33 -32.44
N GLU A 229 1.60 -9.90 -31.60
CA GLU A 229 0.17 -10.01 -31.87
C GLU A 229 -0.44 -8.62 -32.15
N GLN A 230 -1.30 -8.53 -33.16
CA GLN A 230 -1.94 -7.28 -33.57
C GLN A 230 -3.45 -7.42 -33.68
N PHE A 231 -4.14 -6.31 -33.40
CA PHE A 231 -5.59 -6.23 -33.35
C PHE A 231 -6.08 -5.05 -34.20
N ARG A 232 -7.29 -5.22 -34.74
CA ARG A 232 -8.17 -4.13 -35.17
C ARG A 232 -9.45 -4.22 -34.39
N VAL A 233 -9.88 -3.10 -33.83
CA VAL A 233 -11.07 -3.04 -32.97
C VAL A 233 -12.06 -2.05 -33.54
N SER A 234 -13.34 -2.39 -33.47
CA SER A 234 -14.44 -1.45 -33.65
C SER A 234 -15.05 -1.17 -32.27
N TYR A 235 -15.33 0.08 -31.95
CA TYR A 235 -15.84 0.45 -30.63
C TYR A 235 -16.86 1.58 -30.68
N ILE A 236 -17.74 1.62 -29.68
CA ILE A 236 -18.63 2.73 -29.38
C ILE A 236 -18.23 3.30 -28.03
N LYS A 237 -17.99 4.61 -27.99
CA LYS A 237 -17.69 5.36 -26.77
C LYS A 237 -18.98 6.01 -26.25
N LEU A 238 -19.29 5.78 -24.98
CA LEU A 238 -20.33 6.46 -24.21
C LEU A 238 -19.65 7.44 -23.26
N ASP A 239 -20.17 8.67 -23.14
CA ASP A 239 -19.56 9.74 -22.37
C ASP A 239 -20.65 10.68 -21.83
N ALA A 240 -20.89 10.66 -20.52
CA ALA A 240 -21.95 11.45 -19.91
C ALA A 240 -21.76 12.97 -20.15
N ALA A 241 -20.53 13.45 -20.31
CA ALA A 241 -20.27 14.87 -20.59
C ALA A 241 -20.89 15.34 -21.91
N THR A 242 -21.07 14.43 -22.86
CA THR A 242 -21.70 14.69 -24.16
C THR A 242 -23.23 14.57 -24.13
N MET A 243 -23.80 14.09 -23.02
CA MET A 243 -25.22 13.74 -22.89
C MET A 243 -26.02 14.77 -22.08
N GLN A 244 -25.71 16.06 -22.29
CA GLN A 244 -26.37 17.14 -21.55
C GLN A 244 -27.87 17.20 -21.88
N GLN A 245 -28.68 17.15 -20.83
CA GLN A 245 -30.13 17.34 -20.92
C GLN A 245 -30.52 18.77 -20.53
N PRO A 246 -31.61 19.32 -21.10
CA PRO A 246 -32.14 20.60 -20.66
C PRO A 246 -32.64 20.49 -19.21
N VAL A 247 -32.32 21.51 -18.41
CA VAL A 247 -32.83 21.66 -17.04
C VAL A 247 -33.98 22.65 -17.06
N SER A 248 -35.13 22.24 -16.54
CA SER A 248 -36.30 23.12 -16.37
C SER A 248 -36.31 23.77 -14.99
N ASP A 249 -37.01 24.90 -14.86
CA ASP A 249 -37.21 25.56 -13.57
C ASP A 249 -37.90 24.64 -12.54
N ALA A 250 -38.76 23.74 -13.01
CA ALA A 250 -39.42 22.76 -12.16
C ALA A 250 -38.44 21.75 -11.55
N ASP A 251 -37.39 21.35 -12.30
CA ASP A 251 -36.36 20.44 -11.79
C ASP A 251 -35.51 21.14 -10.72
N ILE A 252 -35.15 22.41 -10.96
CA ILE A 252 -34.37 23.22 -10.02
C ILE A 252 -35.16 23.44 -8.72
N GLN A 253 -36.45 23.78 -8.84
CA GLN A 253 -37.35 23.93 -7.69
C GLN A 253 -37.47 22.61 -6.91
N SER A 254 -37.72 21.50 -7.60
CA SER A 254 -37.85 20.18 -6.95
C SER A 254 -36.57 19.77 -6.22
N TYR A 255 -35.39 20.03 -6.81
CA TYR A 255 -34.12 19.72 -6.18
C TYR A 255 -33.91 20.54 -4.91
N TYR A 256 -34.17 21.85 -4.98
CA TYR A 256 -34.08 22.75 -3.82
C TYR A 256 -35.02 22.33 -2.70
N ASP A 257 -36.27 21.96 -3.02
CA ASP A 257 -37.26 21.54 -2.03
C ASP A 257 -36.90 20.21 -1.36
N GLN A 258 -36.29 19.28 -2.10
CA GLN A 258 -35.88 17.97 -1.58
C GLN A 258 -34.57 18.03 -0.77
N HIS A 259 -33.74 19.06 -0.97
CA HIS A 259 -32.40 19.19 -0.37
C HIS A 259 -32.23 20.48 0.44
N GLN A 260 -33.30 20.99 1.07
CA GLN A 260 -33.26 22.24 1.84
C GLN A 260 -32.23 22.21 2.98
N ASP A 261 -31.93 21.04 3.50
CA ASP A 261 -30.89 20.81 4.50
C ASP A 261 -29.49 21.21 3.99
N GLN A 262 -29.17 20.94 2.72
CA GLN A 262 -27.89 21.33 2.10
C GLN A 262 -27.76 22.84 1.88
N PHE A 263 -28.88 23.57 1.90
CA PHE A 263 -28.93 25.03 1.69
C PHE A 263 -29.24 25.80 2.98
N THR A 264 -29.37 25.10 4.10
CA THR A 264 -29.63 25.69 5.41
C THR A 264 -28.32 25.97 6.13
N GLN A 265 -28.04 27.24 6.39
CA GLN A 265 -27.07 27.61 7.41
C GLN A 265 -27.70 27.35 8.79
N PRO A 266 -27.17 26.44 9.60
CA PRO A 266 -27.73 26.15 10.92
C PRO A 266 -27.60 27.36 11.85
N GLN A 267 -28.47 27.43 12.85
CA GLN A 267 -28.37 28.43 13.91
C GLN A 267 -27.03 28.25 14.63
N ARG A 268 -26.34 29.37 14.86
CA ARG A 268 -25.12 29.42 15.66
C ARG A 268 -25.33 30.33 16.85
N THR A 269 -24.86 29.90 18.01
CA THR A 269 -24.94 30.66 19.25
C THR A 269 -23.55 30.84 19.81
N ARG A 270 -23.24 32.05 20.28
CA ARG A 270 -21.95 32.36 20.91
C ARG A 270 -22.14 32.55 22.41
N TYR A 271 -21.34 31.84 23.19
CA TYR A 271 -21.37 31.89 24.65
C TYR A 271 -20.00 32.31 25.19
N SER A 272 -20.03 32.97 26.34
CA SER A 272 -18.86 33.15 27.19
C SER A 272 -19.09 32.46 28.53
N ILE A 273 -18.05 31.87 29.10
CA ILE A 273 -18.12 31.16 30.38
C ILE A 273 -17.08 31.67 31.38
N ILE A 274 -17.43 31.62 32.67
CA ILE A 274 -16.49 31.67 33.78
C ILE A 274 -16.68 30.39 34.58
N GLN A 275 -15.60 29.63 34.73
CA GLN A 275 -15.59 28.41 35.53
C GLN A 275 -14.94 28.68 36.88
N THR A 276 -15.55 28.27 37.99
CA THR A 276 -14.94 28.34 39.31
C THR A 276 -14.90 26.96 39.95
N LYS A 277 -14.07 26.80 40.99
CA LYS A 277 -13.92 25.50 41.67
C LYS A 277 -15.00 25.28 42.72
N THR A 278 -15.49 26.36 43.33
CA THR A 278 -16.52 26.31 44.37
C THR A 278 -17.74 27.14 44.02
N GLU A 279 -18.89 26.79 44.60
CA GLU A 279 -20.15 27.50 44.40
C GLU A 279 -20.09 28.93 44.96
N ASP A 280 -19.38 29.13 46.07
CA ASP A 280 -19.23 30.44 46.71
C ASP A 280 -18.39 31.40 45.86
N GLU A 281 -17.36 30.89 45.18
CA GLU A 281 -16.60 31.65 44.18
C GLU A 281 -17.48 32.05 43.01
N ALA A 282 -18.30 31.13 42.48
CA ALA A 282 -19.22 31.45 41.39
C ALA A 282 -20.28 32.49 41.82
N LYS A 283 -20.81 32.38 43.05
CA LYS A 283 -21.74 33.38 43.59
C LYS A 283 -21.10 34.75 43.71
N ALA A 284 -19.86 34.83 44.21
CA ALA A 284 -19.13 36.09 44.32
C ALA A 284 -18.86 36.73 42.94
N VAL A 285 -18.48 35.94 41.94
CA VAL A 285 -18.30 36.44 40.56
C VAL A 285 -19.63 36.88 39.96
N LEU A 286 -20.70 36.11 40.15
CA LEU A 286 -22.03 36.45 39.66
C LEU A 286 -22.55 37.76 40.29
N ASP A 287 -22.32 37.98 41.58
CA ASP A 287 -22.66 39.23 42.27
C ASP A 287 -21.90 40.44 41.71
N GLU A 288 -20.64 40.25 41.31
CA GLU A 288 -19.82 41.28 40.69
C GLU A 288 -20.30 41.60 39.27
N LEU A 289 -20.67 40.58 38.50
CA LEU A 289 -21.28 40.73 37.18
C LEU A 289 -22.64 41.44 37.25
N ASN A 290 -23.48 41.10 38.23
CA ASN A 290 -24.78 41.75 38.45
C ASN A 290 -24.67 43.22 38.86
N LYS A 291 -23.51 43.64 39.41
CA LYS A 291 -23.20 45.04 39.72
C LYS A 291 -22.60 45.81 38.53
N GLY A 292 -22.51 45.19 37.36
CA GLY A 292 -21.97 45.80 36.13
C GLY A 292 -20.49 45.54 35.90
N GLY A 293 -19.90 44.51 36.53
CA GLY A 293 -18.53 44.09 36.25
C GLY A 293 -18.35 43.58 34.81
N ASP A 294 -17.15 43.77 34.24
CA ASP A 294 -16.84 43.30 32.89
C ASP A 294 -16.58 41.78 32.88
N PHE A 295 -17.40 41.05 32.13
CA PHE A 295 -17.31 39.59 32.06
C PHE A 295 -15.96 39.10 31.55
N ALA A 296 -15.39 39.76 30.54
CA ALA A 296 -14.14 39.33 29.95
C ALA A 296 -12.95 39.53 30.90
N ALA A 297 -12.94 40.62 31.66
CA ALA A 297 -11.96 40.87 32.71
C ALA A 297 -12.09 39.85 33.84
N LEU A 298 -13.31 39.58 34.32
CA LEU A 298 -13.56 38.61 35.38
C LEU A 298 -13.26 37.18 34.93
N ALA A 299 -13.53 36.84 33.68
CA ALA A 299 -13.14 35.55 33.12
C ALA A 299 -11.61 35.39 33.10
N LYS A 300 -10.86 36.41 32.68
CA LYS A 300 -9.38 36.39 32.68
C LYS A 300 -8.79 36.26 34.07
N GLU A 301 -9.39 36.92 35.06
CA GLU A 301 -8.87 36.97 36.41
C GLU A 301 -9.28 35.76 37.25
N LYS A 302 -10.53 35.31 37.11
CA LYS A 302 -11.17 34.41 38.08
C LYS A 302 -11.61 33.07 37.49
N SER A 303 -11.59 32.89 36.16
CA SER A 303 -11.97 31.60 35.56
C SER A 303 -10.86 30.56 35.74
N ALA A 304 -11.24 29.38 36.20
CA ALA A 304 -10.43 28.18 36.26
C ALA A 304 -10.29 27.50 34.87
N ASP A 305 -11.11 27.88 33.88
CA ASP A 305 -10.94 27.45 32.50
C ASP A 305 -9.92 28.35 31.78
N ILE A 306 -8.67 27.93 31.80
CA ILE A 306 -7.52 28.68 31.28
C ILE A 306 -7.66 28.96 29.77
N ILE A 307 -8.37 28.11 29.01
CA ILE A 307 -8.48 28.22 27.56
C ILE A 307 -9.41 29.38 27.20
N SER A 308 -10.66 29.33 27.66
CA SER A 308 -11.63 30.40 27.41
C SER A 308 -11.25 31.68 28.15
N ALA A 309 -10.67 31.60 29.36
CA ALA A 309 -10.23 32.75 30.16
C ALA A 309 -9.32 33.70 29.37
N ARG A 310 -8.34 33.18 28.61
CA ARG A 310 -7.42 34.01 27.81
C ARG A 310 -8.14 34.94 26.83
N ASN A 311 -9.29 34.49 26.32
CA ASN A 311 -10.15 35.24 25.40
C ASN A 311 -11.37 35.86 26.10
N GLY A 312 -11.32 36.06 27.41
CA GLY A 312 -12.41 36.67 28.17
C GLY A 312 -13.63 35.78 28.37
N GLY A 313 -13.43 34.46 28.35
CA GLY A 313 -14.46 33.45 28.54
C GLY A 313 -15.12 32.97 27.24
N ASP A 314 -14.80 33.56 26.09
CA ASP A 314 -15.45 33.29 24.80
C ASP A 314 -15.20 31.87 24.27
N MET A 315 -16.28 31.17 23.94
CA MET A 315 -16.30 29.80 23.41
C MET A 315 -16.43 29.76 21.87
N GLY A 316 -16.54 30.91 21.21
CA GLY A 316 -16.78 31.01 19.78
C GLY A 316 -18.21 30.64 19.38
N TRP A 317 -18.45 30.53 18.07
CA TRP A 317 -19.76 30.16 17.52
C TRP A 317 -19.97 28.66 17.57
N LEU A 318 -21.02 28.23 18.26
CA LEU A 318 -21.40 26.84 18.40
C LEU A 318 -22.70 26.58 17.64
N GLU A 319 -22.75 25.49 16.88
CA GLU A 319 -23.99 25.00 16.26
C GLU A 319 -24.80 24.22 17.30
N ASP A 320 -26.13 24.18 17.17
CA ASP A 320 -27.01 23.58 18.19
C ASP A 320 -26.60 22.15 18.59
N ALA A 321 -26.16 21.32 17.63
CA ALA A 321 -25.69 19.96 17.88
C ALA A 321 -24.41 19.88 18.74
N THR A 322 -23.64 20.98 18.82
CA THR A 322 -22.34 21.07 19.48
C THR A 322 -22.37 21.89 20.79
N ILE A 323 -23.50 22.51 21.14
CA ILE A 323 -23.64 23.24 22.40
C ILE A 323 -23.71 22.22 23.56
N PRO A 324 -22.85 22.32 24.60
CA PRO A 324 -22.92 21.46 25.77
C PRO A 324 -24.26 21.58 26.51
N ASP A 325 -24.74 20.48 27.09
CA ASP A 325 -26.06 20.42 27.74
C ASP A 325 -26.18 21.41 28.91
N GLU A 326 -25.09 21.66 29.65
CA GLU A 326 -25.07 22.64 30.74
C GLU A 326 -25.37 24.07 30.25
N LEU A 327 -24.94 24.41 29.03
CA LEU A 327 -25.18 25.71 28.40
C LEU A 327 -26.58 25.78 27.80
N LYS A 328 -27.08 24.68 27.21
CA LYS A 328 -28.49 24.58 26.73
C LYS A 328 -29.47 24.75 27.90
N ASN A 329 -29.21 24.07 29.01
CA ASN A 329 -30.06 24.07 30.20
C ASN A 329 -30.04 25.40 30.95
N ALA A 330 -29.07 26.28 30.69
CA ALA A 330 -29.04 27.64 31.22
C ALA A 330 -30.24 28.49 30.75
N GLY A 331 -30.90 28.10 29.64
CA GLY A 331 -32.13 28.74 29.17
C GLY A 331 -31.97 30.20 28.76
N LEU A 332 -30.76 30.62 28.39
CA LEU A 332 -30.46 31.99 27.97
C LEU A 332 -31.05 32.26 26.58
N LYS A 333 -31.74 33.38 26.43
CA LYS A 333 -32.46 33.77 25.20
C LYS A 333 -32.12 35.17 24.72
N GLU A 334 -31.64 36.05 25.61
CA GLU A 334 -31.36 37.44 25.27
C GLU A 334 -29.85 37.71 25.18
N LYS A 335 -29.45 38.53 24.22
CA LYS A 335 -28.06 38.95 24.07
C LYS A 335 -27.59 39.69 25.33
N GLY A 336 -26.47 39.23 25.89
CA GLY A 336 -25.90 39.72 27.14
C GLY A 336 -26.49 39.08 28.40
N GLN A 337 -27.48 38.18 28.29
CA GLN A 337 -28.09 37.54 29.44
C GLN A 337 -27.08 36.64 30.16
N LEU A 338 -27.03 36.76 31.49
CA LEU A 338 -26.23 35.93 32.38
C LEU A 338 -27.07 34.79 32.95
N SER A 339 -26.47 33.63 33.10
CA SER A 339 -27.04 32.52 33.86
C SER A 339 -26.89 32.74 35.36
N GLY A 340 -27.66 31.96 36.14
CA GLY A 340 -27.27 31.68 37.52
C GLY A 340 -26.00 30.83 37.59
N VAL A 341 -25.60 30.44 38.80
CA VAL A 341 -24.51 29.47 38.99
C VAL A 341 -25.00 28.09 38.55
N ILE A 342 -24.35 27.52 37.54
CA ILE A 342 -24.68 26.20 36.98
C ILE A 342 -23.66 25.20 37.49
N LYS A 343 -24.13 24.12 38.12
CA LYS A 343 -23.26 23.01 38.49
C LYS A 343 -22.96 22.17 37.23
N SER A 344 -21.68 21.97 36.95
CA SER A 344 -21.18 21.17 35.82
C SER A 344 -20.27 20.05 36.30
N SER A 345 -19.91 19.15 35.39
CA SER A 345 -18.91 18.10 35.64
C SER A 345 -17.51 18.64 35.96
N VAL A 346 -17.22 19.89 35.59
CA VAL A 346 -15.90 20.53 35.73
C VAL A 346 -15.84 21.60 36.83
N GLY A 347 -16.92 21.78 37.60
CA GLY A 347 -17.02 22.79 38.65
C GLY A 347 -18.31 23.60 38.50
N PHE A 348 -18.26 24.88 38.82
CA PHE A 348 -19.41 25.78 38.72
C PHE A 348 -19.21 26.78 37.58
N LEU A 349 -20.23 26.95 36.75
CA LEU A 349 -20.18 27.78 35.55
C LEU A 349 -21.12 28.98 35.71
N ILE A 350 -20.66 30.14 35.25
CA ILE A 350 -21.50 31.29 34.93
C ILE A 350 -21.39 31.46 33.41
N VAL A 351 -22.52 31.44 32.72
CA VAL A 351 -22.60 31.51 31.27
C VAL A 351 -23.22 32.85 30.89
N ARG A 352 -22.67 33.50 29.88
CA ARG A 352 -23.29 34.63 29.20
C ARG A 352 -23.60 34.26 27.76
N LEU A 353 -24.79 34.62 27.30
CA LEU A 353 -25.14 34.53 25.89
C LEU A 353 -24.64 35.79 25.18
N ASP A 354 -23.63 35.68 24.33
CA ASP A 354 -23.03 36.83 23.66
C ASP A 354 -23.75 37.22 22.38
N ASP A 355 -24.21 36.24 21.60
CA ASP A 355 -24.99 36.49 20.39
C ASP A 355 -25.72 35.24 19.88
N ILE A 356 -26.78 35.44 19.12
CA ILE A 356 -27.50 34.37 18.40
C ILE A 356 -27.54 34.76 16.92
N GLN A 357 -26.94 33.92 16.07
CA GLN A 357 -27.11 33.98 14.63
C GLN A 357 -28.19 32.97 14.22
N PRO A 358 -29.39 33.41 13.83
CA PRO A 358 -30.49 32.51 13.50
C PRO A 358 -30.14 31.64 12.28
N ALA A 359 -30.77 30.47 12.20
CA ALA A 359 -30.68 29.63 11.01
C ALA A 359 -31.16 30.44 9.78
N LYS A 360 -30.40 30.38 8.70
CA LYS A 360 -30.74 31.06 7.45
C LYS A 360 -30.70 30.06 6.31
N VAL A 361 -31.86 29.82 5.69
CA VAL A 361 -31.93 29.08 4.43
C VAL A 361 -31.51 30.03 3.32
N LYS A 362 -30.50 29.65 2.54
CA LYS A 362 -30.16 30.37 1.30
C LYS A 362 -31.34 30.23 0.34
N SER A 363 -31.83 31.35 -0.19
CA SER A 363 -32.96 31.35 -1.11
C SER A 363 -32.63 30.63 -2.41
N LEU A 364 -33.65 30.13 -3.11
CA LEU A 364 -33.47 29.49 -4.41
C LEU A 364 -32.68 30.37 -5.38
N ASP A 365 -32.97 31.68 -5.41
CA ASP A 365 -32.28 32.63 -6.28
C ASP A 365 -30.77 32.71 -6.00
N GLU A 366 -30.35 32.58 -4.74
CA GLU A 366 -28.92 32.60 -4.34
C GLU A 366 -28.16 31.34 -4.77
N VAL A 367 -28.84 30.21 -4.96
CA VAL A 367 -28.22 28.90 -5.28
C VAL A 367 -28.69 28.33 -6.62
N ARG A 368 -29.48 29.07 -7.39
CA ARG A 368 -30.17 28.59 -8.59
C ARG A 368 -29.20 28.02 -9.63
N ASP A 369 -28.09 28.72 -9.89
CA ASP A 369 -27.12 28.32 -10.90
C ASP A 369 -26.32 27.07 -10.48
N ASP A 370 -25.98 26.98 -9.19
CA ASP A 370 -25.32 25.79 -8.62
C ASP A 370 -26.24 24.56 -8.68
N ILE A 371 -27.52 24.74 -8.35
CA ILE A 371 -28.53 23.68 -8.46
C ILE A 371 -28.74 23.30 -9.92
N ALA A 372 -28.83 24.27 -10.83
CA ALA A 372 -28.97 24.00 -12.26
C ALA A 372 -27.79 23.17 -12.78
N ALA A 373 -26.56 23.46 -12.34
CA ALA A 373 -25.38 22.67 -12.71
C ALA A 373 -25.43 21.24 -12.15
N LYS A 374 -25.82 21.07 -10.88
CA LYS A 374 -25.99 19.75 -10.25
C LYS A 374 -27.06 18.92 -10.94
N VAL A 375 -28.26 19.47 -11.11
CA VAL A 375 -29.38 18.81 -11.79
C VAL A 375 -29.03 18.47 -13.24
N LYS A 376 -28.29 19.35 -13.93
CA LYS A 376 -27.81 19.08 -15.29
C LYS A 376 -26.87 17.88 -15.33
N HIS A 377 -25.98 17.76 -14.35
CA HIS A 377 -25.05 16.64 -14.24
C HIS A 377 -25.78 15.34 -13.88
N GLU A 378 -26.68 15.36 -12.88
CA GLU A 378 -27.49 14.19 -12.50
C GLU A 378 -28.33 13.68 -13.67
N LYS A 379 -29.00 14.57 -14.41
CA LYS A 379 -29.75 14.19 -15.62
C LYS A 379 -28.87 13.59 -16.72
N ALA A 380 -27.64 14.08 -16.87
CA ALA A 380 -26.69 13.52 -17.82
C ALA A 380 -26.24 12.11 -17.40
N LEU A 381 -26.03 11.88 -16.10
CA LEU A 381 -25.70 10.56 -15.54
C LEU A 381 -26.87 9.58 -15.71
N ASP A 382 -28.10 9.99 -15.40
CA ASP A 382 -29.29 9.15 -15.59
C ASP A 382 -29.46 8.75 -17.07
N ALA A 383 -29.30 9.72 -17.98
CA ALA A 383 -29.35 9.45 -19.41
C ALA A 383 -28.21 8.53 -19.87
N TYR A 384 -27.01 8.70 -19.31
CA TYR A 384 -25.85 7.86 -19.57
C TYR A 384 -26.08 6.42 -19.11
N TYR A 385 -26.54 6.17 -17.88
CA TYR A 385 -26.81 4.81 -17.39
C TYR A 385 -27.96 4.15 -18.17
N ALA A 386 -29.01 4.89 -18.52
CA ALA A 386 -30.09 4.38 -19.35
C ALA A 386 -29.60 4.00 -20.77
N LEU A 387 -28.69 4.79 -21.35
CA LEU A 387 -28.08 4.47 -22.64
C LEU A 387 -27.13 3.28 -22.54
N GLN A 388 -26.30 3.24 -21.50
CA GLN A 388 -25.38 2.15 -21.22
C GLN A 388 -26.12 0.81 -21.17
N GLN A 389 -27.25 0.74 -20.46
CA GLN A 389 -28.07 -0.48 -20.40
C GLN A 389 -28.60 -0.87 -21.79
N LYS A 390 -29.17 0.08 -22.55
CA LYS A 390 -29.68 -0.19 -23.90
C LYS A 390 -28.59 -0.67 -24.85
N VAL A 391 -27.42 -0.06 -24.79
CA VAL A 391 -26.26 -0.40 -25.62
C VAL A 391 -25.72 -1.78 -25.23
N SER A 392 -25.66 -2.09 -23.93
CA SER A 392 -25.30 -3.42 -23.43
C SER A 392 -26.25 -4.48 -23.96
N ASP A 393 -27.56 -4.30 -23.77
CA ASP A 393 -28.58 -5.26 -24.22
C ASP A 393 -28.51 -5.46 -25.74
N ALA A 394 -28.34 -4.38 -26.51
CA ALA A 394 -28.22 -4.45 -27.96
C ALA A 394 -26.92 -5.13 -28.42
N ALA A 395 -25.80 -4.89 -27.74
CA ALA A 395 -24.51 -5.50 -28.05
C ALA A 395 -24.49 -6.99 -27.71
N SER A 396 -25.13 -7.42 -26.62
CA SER A 396 -25.23 -8.84 -26.25
C SER A 396 -26.18 -9.62 -27.17
N ASN A 397 -27.18 -8.96 -27.76
CA ASN A 397 -28.14 -9.60 -28.68
C ASN A 397 -27.62 -9.72 -30.13
N ASP A 398 -26.59 -8.97 -30.51
CA ASP A 398 -25.92 -9.05 -31.82
C ASP A 398 -24.51 -9.62 -31.64
N THR A 399 -24.30 -10.89 -31.95
CA THR A 399 -23.01 -11.55 -31.75
C THR A 399 -22.06 -11.41 -32.94
N GLU A 400 -22.52 -10.82 -34.05
CA GLU A 400 -21.76 -10.73 -35.31
C GLU A 400 -21.29 -9.30 -35.60
N SER A 401 -21.94 -8.29 -35.04
CA SER A 401 -21.62 -6.88 -35.29
C SER A 401 -21.95 -5.96 -34.11
N LEU A 402 -21.55 -4.69 -34.21
CA LEU A 402 -21.99 -3.62 -33.29
C LEU A 402 -23.24 -2.89 -33.81
N ALA A 403 -23.88 -3.32 -34.90
CA ALA A 403 -24.95 -2.55 -35.54
C ALA A 403 -26.15 -2.30 -34.62
N GLY A 404 -26.54 -3.29 -33.80
CA GLY A 404 -27.57 -3.10 -32.78
C GLY A 404 -27.18 -2.05 -31.74
N ALA A 405 -25.94 -2.11 -31.27
CA ALA A 405 -25.38 -1.15 -30.32
C ALA A 405 -25.25 0.27 -30.93
N GLU A 406 -24.90 0.39 -32.22
CA GLU A 406 -24.88 1.66 -32.95
C GLU A 406 -26.26 2.32 -33.00
N GLN A 407 -27.30 1.52 -33.29
CA GLN A 407 -28.67 2.00 -33.33
C GLN A 407 -29.16 2.43 -31.95
N ALA A 408 -28.83 1.65 -30.90
CA ALA A 408 -29.17 1.98 -29.52
C ALA A 408 -28.44 3.24 -29.03
N ALA A 409 -27.16 3.40 -29.39
CA ALA A 409 -26.34 4.54 -29.02
C ALA A 409 -26.63 5.81 -29.87
N GLY A 410 -27.21 5.65 -31.06
CA GLY A 410 -27.40 6.73 -32.02
C GLY A 410 -26.11 7.23 -32.67
N VAL A 411 -25.02 6.45 -32.59
CA VAL A 411 -23.69 6.78 -33.15
C VAL A 411 -23.11 5.60 -33.90
N LYS A 412 -22.18 5.87 -34.83
CA LYS A 412 -21.44 4.83 -35.55
C LYS A 412 -20.21 4.37 -34.78
N ALA A 413 -19.92 3.09 -34.84
CA ALA A 413 -18.71 2.53 -34.26
C ALA A 413 -17.48 3.09 -34.98
N THR A 414 -16.44 3.40 -34.21
CA THR A 414 -15.15 3.83 -34.73
C THR A 414 -14.26 2.62 -34.89
N GLN A 415 -13.58 2.50 -36.04
CA GLN A 415 -12.66 1.39 -36.32
C GLN A 415 -11.21 1.88 -36.27
N THR A 416 -10.34 1.11 -35.61
CA THR A 416 -8.91 1.42 -35.49
C THR A 416 -8.10 0.92 -36.70
N GLY A 417 -6.86 1.42 -36.82
CA GLY A 417 -5.81 0.73 -37.57
C GLY A 417 -5.31 -0.55 -36.86
N TRP A 418 -4.27 -1.20 -37.40
CA TRP A 418 -3.58 -2.29 -36.73
C TRP A 418 -2.73 -1.76 -35.57
N PHE A 419 -2.89 -2.34 -34.38
CA PHE A 419 -2.07 -2.02 -33.21
C PHE A 419 -1.73 -3.29 -32.42
N SER A 420 -0.64 -3.26 -31.66
CA SER A 420 -0.25 -4.25 -30.65
C SER A 420 -0.32 -3.62 -29.25
N LYS A 421 0.03 -4.40 -28.23
CA LYS A 421 0.14 -3.91 -26.86
C LYS A 421 1.12 -2.74 -26.70
N ASP A 422 2.14 -2.66 -27.55
CA ASP A 422 3.19 -1.63 -27.47
C ASP A 422 2.78 -0.29 -28.10
N ASN A 423 1.69 -0.25 -28.87
CA ASN A 423 1.24 0.96 -29.57
C ASN A 423 -0.29 1.13 -29.55
N LEU A 424 -0.90 0.90 -28.39
CA LEU A 424 -2.34 1.07 -28.18
C LEU A 424 -2.80 2.52 -28.52
N PRO A 425 -3.88 2.71 -29.30
CA PRO A 425 -4.42 4.04 -29.61
C PRO A 425 -4.80 4.82 -28.34
N GLU A 426 -4.55 6.14 -28.34
CA GLU A 426 -4.77 7.00 -27.17
C GLU A 426 -6.22 6.96 -26.69
N GLU A 427 -7.19 6.91 -27.61
CA GLU A 427 -8.61 6.85 -27.30
C GLU A 427 -9.04 5.56 -26.59
N LEU A 428 -8.24 4.49 -26.70
CA LEU A 428 -8.47 3.19 -26.07
C LEU A 428 -7.50 2.92 -24.91
N ASN A 429 -6.63 3.87 -24.57
CA ASN A 429 -5.57 3.70 -23.57
C ASN A 429 -6.09 3.79 -22.13
N PHE A 430 -7.04 2.91 -21.81
CA PHE A 430 -7.55 2.69 -20.46
C PHE A 430 -7.27 1.23 -20.08
N LYS A 431 -6.79 0.99 -18.87
CA LYS A 431 -6.44 -0.35 -18.40
C LYS A 431 -7.58 -1.38 -18.60
N PRO A 432 -8.84 -1.10 -18.22
CA PRO A 432 -9.94 -2.04 -18.43
C PRO A 432 -10.19 -2.36 -19.92
N VAL A 433 -10.03 -1.37 -20.81
CA VAL A 433 -10.19 -1.55 -22.27
C VAL A 433 -9.05 -2.38 -22.84
N ALA A 434 -7.81 -2.07 -22.46
CA ALA A 434 -6.63 -2.83 -22.86
C ALA A 434 -6.74 -4.30 -22.39
N ASP A 435 -7.14 -4.53 -21.14
CA ASP A 435 -7.32 -5.87 -20.60
C ASP A 435 -8.42 -6.64 -21.36
N ALA A 436 -9.52 -5.99 -21.74
CA ALA A 436 -10.56 -6.62 -22.56
C ALA A 436 -10.03 -7.03 -23.95
N ILE A 437 -9.21 -6.20 -24.59
CA ILE A 437 -8.65 -6.46 -25.92
C ILE A 437 -7.60 -7.58 -25.89
N PHE A 438 -6.64 -7.51 -24.96
CA PHE A 438 -5.47 -8.39 -24.94
C PHE A 438 -5.64 -9.65 -24.07
N ASN A 439 -6.51 -9.60 -23.06
CA ASN A 439 -6.66 -10.67 -22.06
C ASN A 439 -8.12 -11.17 -21.93
N GLY A 440 -9.10 -10.49 -22.55
CA GLY A 440 -10.52 -10.63 -22.26
C GLY A 440 -11.31 -11.64 -23.12
N GLY A 441 -10.64 -12.49 -23.89
CA GLY A 441 -11.32 -13.56 -24.66
C GLY A 441 -12.25 -13.08 -25.77
N LEU A 442 -12.12 -11.83 -26.23
CA LEU A 442 -12.93 -11.25 -27.31
C LEU A 442 -12.50 -11.72 -28.72
N VAL A 443 -11.43 -12.51 -28.80
CA VAL A 443 -11.02 -13.21 -30.01
C VAL A 443 -11.77 -14.54 -30.05
N GLY A 444 -12.45 -14.82 -31.15
CA GLY A 444 -13.16 -16.08 -31.38
C GLY A 444 -12.23 -17.24 -31.69
N GLU A 445 -12.80 -18.42 -31.91
CA GLU A 445 -12.02 -19.61 -32.25
C GLU A 445 -11.12 -19.38 -33.47
N ASN A 446 -9.88 -19.86 -33.39
CA ASN A 446 -8.87 -19.76 -34.45
C ASN A 446 -8.52 -18.31 -34.89
N GLY A 447 -8.70 -17.31 -34.01
CA GLY A 447 -8.36 -15.92 -34.32
C GLY A 447 -9.45 -15.16 -35.10
N ALA A 448 -10.64 -15.75 -35.25
CA ALA A 448 -11.78 -15.07 -35.87
C ALA A 448 -12.30 -13.92 -34.98
N PRO A 449 -13.03 -12.94 -35.53
CA PRO A 449 -13.77 -11.96 -34.73
C PRO A 449 -14.67 -12.67 -33.71
N GLY A 450 -14.46 -12.42 -32.42
CA GLY A 450 -15.24 -13.02 -31.33
C GLY A 450 -16.51 -12.25 -31.02
N ILE A 451 -17.08 -12.43 -29.83
CA ILE A 451 -18.27 -11.70 -29.39
C ILE A 451 -17.96 -10.22 -29.12
N ASN A 452 -19.01 -9.41 -29.01
CA ASN A 452 -18.88 -8.06 -28.48
C ASN A 452 -18.50 -8.12 -26.99
N SER A 453 -17.76 -7.13 -26.52
CA SER A 453 -17.48 -6.99 -25.09
C SER A 453 -18.76 -6.67 -24.32
N ASP A 454 -18.76 -7.00 -23.03
CA ASP A 454 -19.64 -6.31 -22.08
C ASP A 454 -19.29 -4.81 -22.04
N ILE A 455 -20.10 -4.01 -21.35
CA ILE A 455 -19.74 -2.62 -21.10
C ILE A 455 -18.48 -2.54 -20.25
N ILE A 456 -17.47 -1.89 -20.80
CA ILE A 456 -16.20 -1.59 -20.13
C ILE A 456 -16.26 -0.16 -19.62
N THR A 457 -16.54 0.00 -18.32
CA THR A 457 -16.50 1.30 -17.65
C THR A 457 -15.05 1.73 -17.39
N VAL A 458 -14.74 2.99 -17.63
CA VAL A 458 -13.42 3.60 -17.38
C VAL A 458 -13.56 4.87 -16.55
N ASP A 459 -12.43 5.51 -16.22
CA ASP A 459 -12.40 6.72 -15.42
C ASP A 459 -13.23 7.86 -16.03
N GLY A 460 -14.01 8.53 -15.17
CA GLY A 460 -14.85 9.67 -15.49
C GLY A 460 -15.97 9.29 -16.46
N ASP A 461 -17.16 8.99 -15.94
CA ASP A 461 -18.47 8.77 -16.61
C ASP A 461 -18.41 8.34 -18.10
N ARG A 462 -17.52 7.40 -18.40
CA ARG A 462 -17.19 6.93 -19.74
C ARG A 462 -17.23 5.42 -19.76
N ALA A 463 -17.77 4.90 -20.86
CA ALA A 463 -17.85 3.47 -21.09
C ALA A 463 -17.57 3.16 -22.56
N PHE A 464 -17.10 1.94 -22.79
CA PHE A 464 -16.86 1.41 -24.12
C PHE A 464 -17.60 0.09 -24.28
N VAL A 465 -18.15 -0.11 -25.47
CA VAL A 465 -18.45 -1.45 -25.98
C VAL A 465 -17.62 -1.64 -27.24
N LEU A 466 -16.95 -2.77 -27.37
CA LEU A 466 -16.03 -3.00 -28.47
C LEU A 466 -16.10 -4.43 -29.00
N ARG A 467 -15.60 -4.60 -30.23
CA ARG A 467 -15.49 -5.88 -30.92
C ARG A 467 -14.15 -5.95 -31.62
N ILE A 468 -13.42 -7.05 -31.42
CA ILE A 468 -12.22 -7.34 -32.22
C ILE A 468 -12.70 -7.67 -33.64
N SER A 469 -12.37 -6.79 -34.58
CA SER A 469 -12.81 -6.88 -35.97
C SER A 469 -11.83 -7.71 -36.81
N GLU A 470 -10.54 -7.66 -36.49
CA GLU A 470 -9.53 -8.56 -37.06
C GLU A 470 -8.43 -8.80 -36.03
N HIS A 471 -7.82 -9.99 -36.09
CA HIS A 471 -6.72 -10.41 -35.22
C HIS A 471 -5.62 -11.04 -36.07
N LYS A 472 -4.37 -10.70 -35.75
CA LYS A 472 -3.18 -11.33 -36.29
C LYS A 472 -2.42 -11.94 -35.13
N PRO A 473 -2.34 -13.29 -35.04
CA PRO A 473 -1.59 -13.94 -33.98
C PRO A 473 -0.11 -13.57 -34.09
N GLU A 474 0.59 -13.73 -32.98
CA GLU A 474 2.05 -13.70 -32.99
C GLU A 474 2.57 -14.75 -33.99
N ALA A 475 3.50 -14.33 -34.84
CA ALA A 475 4.04 -15.17 -35.89
C ALA A 475 5.53 -14.91 -36.08
N VAL A 476 6.29 -15.95 -36.40
CA VAL A 476 7.70 -15.83 -36.72
C VAL A 476 7.83 -15.11 -38.06
N LYS A 477 8.60 -14.02 -38.10
CA LYS A 477 8.94 -13.33 -39.34
C LYS A 477 9.73 -14.28 -40.24
N PRO A 478 9.31 -14.50 -41.51
CA PRO A 478 10.06 -15.32 -42.44
C PRO A 478 11.53 -14.93 -42.51
N LEU A 479 12.43 -15.91 -42.64
CA LEU A 479 13.87 -15.65 -42.72
C LEU A 479 14.22 -14.61 -43.80
N ALA A 480 13.53 -14.63 -44.94
CA ALA A 480 13.74 -13.66 -46.02
C ALA A 480 13.57 -12.20 -45.57
N ASP A 481 12.66 -11.93 -44.62
CA ASP A 481 12.36 -10.59 -44.12
C ASP A 481 13.37 -10.12 -43.07
N VAL A 482 14.03 -11.06 -42.37
CA VAL A 482 14.99 -10.78 -41.30
C VAL A 482 16.43 -11.22 -41.62
N GLN A 483 16.71 -11.60 -42.87
CA GLN A 483 17.97 -12.23 -43.25
C GLN A 483 19.21 -11.38 -42.93
N GLU A 484 19.18 -10.08 -43.26
CA GLU A 484 20.30 -9.17 -42.97
C GLU A 484 20.46 -8.92 -41.46
N GLN A 485 19.35 -8.90 -40.70
CA GLN A 485 19.40 -8.80 -39.24
C GLN A 485 20.05 -10.05 -38.63
N VAL A 486 19.63 -11.24 -39.05
CA VAL A 486 20.21 -12.52 -38.62
C VAL A 486 21.70 -12.58 -38.98
N LYS A 487 22.06 -12.20 -40.20
CA LYS A 487 23.46 -12.15 -40.65
C LYS A 487 24.31 -11.26 -39.75
N ALA A 488 23.84 -10.05 -39.43
CA ALA A 488 24.55 -9.14 -38.54
C ALA A 488 24.75 -9.74 -37.13
N LEU A 489 23.73 -10.42 -36.59
CA LEU A 489 23.81 -11.11 -35.30
C LEU A 489 24.82 -12.28 -35.34
N VAL A 490 24.81 -13.08 -36.40
CA VAL A 490 25.79 -14.17 -36.58
C VAL A 490 27.20 -13.62 -36.71
N GLN A 491 27.40 -12.54 -37.48
CA GLN A 491 28.69 -11.85 -37.60
C GLN A 491 29.20 -11.38 -36.23
N HIS A 492 28.31 -10.76 -35.45
CA HIS A 492 28.63 -10.28 -34.11
C HIS A 492 29.01 -11.43 -33.17
N ASN A 493 28.21 -12.50 -33.11
CA ASN A 493 28.49 -13.67 -32.27
C ASN A 493 29.82 -14.34 -32.63
N LYS A 494 30.13 -14.48 -33.92
CA LYS A 494 31.42 -15.01 -34.37
C LYS A 494 32.58 -14.11 -33.95
N ALA A 495 32.41 -12.80 -34.06
CA ALA A 495 33.41 -11.84 -33.62
C ALA A 495 33.62 -11.87 -32.11
N GLU A 496 32.56 -11.97 -31.30
CA GLU A 496 32.70 -12.13 -29.86
C GLU A 496 33.50 -13.37 -29.48
N GLN A 497 33.19 -14.52 -30.10
CA GLN A 497 33.91 -15.77 -29.83
C GLN A 497 35.38 -15.67 -30.26
N GLN A 498 35.65 -15.09 -31.42
CA GLN A 498 37.01 -14.85 -31.89
C GLN A 498 37.76 -13.90 -30.96
N ALA A 499 37.15 -12.78 -30.56
CA ALA A 499 37.74 -11.81 -29.64
C ALA A 499 38.07 -12.43 -28.28
N LYS A 500 37.21 -13.34 -27.76
CA LYS A 500 37.49 -14.09 -26.52
C LYS A 500 38.72 -14.98 -26.67
N VAL A 501 38.81 -15.77 -27.74
CA VAL A 501 39.96 -16.65 -28.01
C VAL A 501 41.25 -15.84 -28.19
N ASP A 502 41.19 -14.73 -28.93
CA ASP A 502 42.33 -13.84 -29.14
C ASP A 502 42.78 -13.19 -27.83
N ALA A 503 41.83 -12.70 -27.02
CA ALA A 503 42.12 -12.15 -25.69
C ALA A 503 42.71 -13.21 -24.76
N GLU A 504 42.22 -14.45 -24.75
CA GLU A 504 42.76 -15.55 -23.94
C GLU A 504 44.22 -15.83 -24.29
N LYS A 505 44.54 -15.90 -25.58
CA LYS A 505 45.92 -16.09 -26.06
C LYS A 505 46.81 -14.93 -25.63
N LEU A 506 46.36 -13.70 -25.84
CA LEU A 506 47.10 -12.49 -25.43
C LEU A 506 47.29 -12.43 -23.91
N LEU A 507 46.29 -12.84 -23.13
CA LEU A 507 46.36 -12.90 -21.68
C LEU A 507 47.41 -13.91 -21.20
N VAL A 508 47.54 -15.06 -21.87
CA VAL A 508 48.59 -16.05 -21.58
C VAL A 508 49.98 -15.44 -21.86
N ASP A 509 50.16 -14.78 -23.01
CA ASP A 509 51.44 -14.14 -23.37
C ASP A 509 51.80 -12.98 -22.44
N LEU A 510 50.82 -12.17 -22.03
CA LEU A 510 50.98 -11.11 -21.03
C LEU A 510 51.46 -11.67 -19.69
N LYS A 511 50.83 -12.75 -19.20
CA LYS A 511 51.23 -13.43 -17.96
C LYS A 511 52.60 -14.10 -18.06
N ALA A 512 53.00 -14.55 -19.24
CA ALA A 512 54.32 -15.13 -19.50
C ALA A 512 55.44 -14.09 -19.72
N GLY A 513 55.11 -12.79 -19.69
CA GLY A 513 56.08 -11.70 -19.92
C GLY A 513 56.42 -11.44 -21.39
N LYS A 514 55.66 -12.02 -22.35
CA LYS A 514 55.81 -11.84 -23.80
C LYS A 514 54.77 -10.88 -24.40
N GLY A 515 54.06 -10.14 -23.55
CA GLY A 515 52.88 -9.38 -23.93
C GLY A 515 53.13 -8.19 -24.88
N ALA A 516 54.30 -7.53 -24.82
CA ALA A 516 54.55 -6.35 -25.65
C ALA A 516 54.53 -6.69 -27.15
N GLU A 517 55.22 -7.75 -27.54
CA GLU A 517 55.29 -8.25 -28.92
C GLU A 517 53.94 -8.79 -29.38
N ALA A 518 53.26 -9.55 -28.51
CA ALA A 518 51.94 -10.14 -28.80
C ALA A 518 50.86 -9.07 -29.00
N MET A 519 50.81 -8.06 -28.13
CA MET A 519 49.87 -6.93 -28.24
C MET A 519 50.15 -6.09 -29.50
N GLN A 520 51.42 -5.82 -29.80
CA GLN A 520 51.79 -5.11 -31.03
C GLN A 520 51.39 -5.89 -32.29
N ALA A 521 51.61 -7.21 -32.31
CA ALA A 521 51.20 -8.07 -33.42
C ALA A 521 49.67 -8.10 -33.60
N ALA A 522 48.91 -7.99 -32.50
CA ALA A 522 47.45 -7.86 -32.53
C ALA A 522 46.95 -6.43 -32.83
N GLY A 523 47.85 -5.45 -32.96
CA GLY A 523 47.49 -4.05 -33.17
C GLY A 523 46.83 -3.39 -31.95
N LEU A 524 47.00 -3.96 -30.77
CA LEU A 524 46.44 -3.47 -29.51
C LEU A 524 47.48 -2.73 -28.68
N LYS A 525 47.02 -1.74 -27.93
CA LYS A 525 47.82 -1.05 -26.93
C LYS A 525 46.96 -0.75 -25.70
N PHE A 526 47.57 -0.84 -24.53
CA PHE A 526 46.95 -0.37 -23.31
C PHE A 526 46.77 1.15 -23.38
N GLY A 527 45.58 1.61 -23.01
CA GLY A 527 45.28 3.03 -22.86
C GLY A 527 45.92 3.65 -21.61
N GLU A 528 45.49 4.87 -21.30
CA GLU A 528 45.92 5.58 -20.10
C GLU A 528 45.39 4.90 -18.82
N PRO A 529 46.14 5.00 -17.70
CA PRO A 529 45.69 4.46 -16.42
C PRO A 529 44.37 5.08 -15.95
N LYS A 530 43.46 4.23 -15.50
CA LYS A 530 42.15 4.57 -14.97
C LYS A 530 42.01 4.02 -13.56
N THR A 531 41.42 4.82 -12.66
CA THR A 531 41.19 4.40 -11.28
C THR A 531 39.76 3.89 -11.12
N LEU A 532 39.61 2.63 -10.72
CA LEU A 532 38.34 1.97 -10.46
C LEU A 532 38.10 1.84 -8.95
N SER A 533 36.86 2.02 -8.52
CA SER A 533 36.41 1.78 -7.15
C SER A 533 35.63 0.48 -7.05
N ARG A 534 35.64 -0.16 -5.87
CA ARG A 534 34.95 -1.43 -5.64
C ARG A 534 33.44 -1.32 -5.86
N SER A 535 32.87 -0.16 -5.54
CA SER A 535 31.45 0.19 -5.70
C SER A 535 31.17 0.98 -7.00
N GLY A 536 32.13 1.01 -7.93
CA GLY A 536 31.96 1.68 -9.21
C GLY A 536 30.91 0.99 -10.08
N ARG A 537 30.22 1.78 -10.92
CA ARG A 537 29.24 1.25 -11.90
C ARG A 537 29.88 0.66 -13.17
N ASP A 538 31.19 0.79 -13.29
CA ASP A 538 31.91 0.30 -14.47
C ASP A 538 31.95 -1.24 -14.44
N PRO A 539 31.46 -1.95 -15.48
CA PRO A 539 31.44 -3.41 -15.54
C PRO A 539 32.81 -4.06 -15.35
N ILE A 540 33.88 -3.35 -15.70
CA ILE A 540 35.26 -3.83 -15.58
C ILE A 540 35.73 -3.86 -14.12
N SER A 541 35.09 -3.09 -13.23
CA SER A 541 35.48 -2.99 -11.82
C SER A 541 35.51 -4.37 -11.15
N GLN A 542 34.48 -5.19 -11.32
CA GLN A 542 34.45 -6.50 -10.67
C GLN A 542 35.65 -7.37 -11.08
N ALA A 543 35.96 -7.41 -12.38
CA ALA A 543 37.12 -8.16 -12.88
C ALA A 543 38.43 -7.62 -12.31
N ALA A 544 38.62 -6.29 -12.28
CA ALA A 544 39.81 -5.66 -11.74
C ALA A 544 40.05 -5.97 -10.24
N PHE A 545 38.98 -6.08 -9.45
CA PHE A 545 39.07 -6.34 -8.01
C PHE A 545 39.23 -7.83 -7.65
N VAL A 546 38.99 -8.75 -8.60
CA VAL A 546 39.25 -10.19 -8.45
C VAL A 546 40.70 -10.56 -8.82
N LEU A 547 41.42 -9.67 -9.52
CA LEU A 547 42.81 -9.92 -9.90
C LEU A 547 43.76 -10.00 -8.69
N PRO A 548 44.80 -10.86 -8.79
CA PRO A 548 45.86 -10.90 -7.79
C PRO A 548 46.54 -9.54 -7.67
N LEU A 549 47.06 -9.23 -6.48
CA LEU A 549 47.80 -7.99 -6.26
C LEU A 549 49.02 -7.95 -7.20
N PRO A 550 49.28 -6.81 -7.88
CA PRO A 550 50.45 -6.68 -8.74
C PRO A 550 51.72 -6.76 -7.89
N ALA A 551 52.75 -7.40 -8.43
CA ALA A 551 54.08 -7.32 -7.85
C ALA A 551 54.71 -5.96 -8.21
N LYS A 552 55.77 -5.56 -7.48
CA LYS A 552 56.46 -4.31 -7.75
C LYS A 552 56.89 -4.25 -9.23
N ASP A 553 56.49 -3.19 -9.93
CA ASP A 553 56.75 -2.91 -11.34
C ASP A 553 56.26 -4.02 -12.30
N LYS A 554 55.31 -4.87 -11.87
CA LYS A 554 54.73 -5.97 -12.66
C LYS A 554 53.21 -6.01 -12.52
N PRO A 555 52.47 -5.58 -13.57
CA PRO A 555 51.02 -5.60 -13.54
C PRO A 555 50.46 -7.02 -13.43
N SER A 556 49.28 -7.14 -12.82
CA SER A 556 48.49 -8.36 -12.86
C SER A 556 47.49 -8.28 -14.01
N TYR A 557 47.42 -9.31 -14.85
CA TYR A 557 46.61 -9.27 -16.06
C TYR A 557 45.29 -10.03 -15.93
N GLY A 558 44.25 -9.46 -16.51
CA GLY A 558 42.89 -9.99 -16.52
C GLY A 558 42.17 -9.78 -17.84
N MET A 559 40.92 -10.22 -17.86
CA MET A 559 39.97 -10.01 -18.95
C MET A 559 38.61 -9.63 -18.36
N ALA A 560 37.88 -8.78 -19.08
CA ALA A 560 36.52 -8.39 -18.80
C ALA A 560 35.75 -8.12 -20.10
N THR A 561 34.47 -7.76 -19.96
CA THR A 561 33.65 -7.21 -21.04
C THR A 561 33.25 -5.79 -20.65
N ASP A 562 33.36 -4.84 -21.59
CA ASP A 562 32.94 -3.45 -21.35
C ASP A 562 31.42 -3.26 -21.57
N MET A 563 30.94 -2.02 -21.40
CA MET A 563 29.52 -1.69 -21.60
C MET A 563 29.07 -1.80 -23.07
N GLN A 564 30.00 -1.79 -24.02
CA GLN A 564 29.74 -1.89 -25.45
C GLN A 564 29.79 -3.35 -25.94
N GLY A 565 30.08 -4.31 -25.06
CA GLY A 565 30.20 -5.74 -25.40
C GLY A 565 31.59 -6.14 -25.90
N ASN A 566 32.58 -5.25 -25.88
CA ASN A 566 33.94 -5.58 -26.30
C ASN A 566 34.63 -6.46 -25.26
N VAL A 567 35.52 -7.33 -25.73
CA VAL A 567 36.42 -8.09 -24.86
C VAL A 567 37.62 -7.20 -24.51
N VAL A 568 37.86 -6.98 -23.23
CA VAL A 568 38.88 -6.05 -22.73
C VAL A 568 39.94 -6.79 -21.94
N LEU A 569 41.20 -6.63 -22.33
CA LEU A 569 42.36 -7.01 -21.53
C LEU A 569 42.63 -5.94 -20.48
N LEU A 570 42.88 -6.38 -19.25
CA LEU A 570 43.17 -5.51 -18.11
C LEU A 570 44.61 -5.69 -17.67
N ALA A 571 45.29 -4.60 -17.40
CA ALA A 571 46.55 -4.57 -16.66
C ALA A 571 46.30 -3.81 -15.35
N LEU A 572 46.25 -4.53 -14.23
CA LEU A 572 46.20 -3.94 -12.90
C LEU A 572 47.62 -3.53 -12.50
N ASP A 573 47.89 -2.22 -12.53
CA ASP A 573 49.22 -1.67 -12.25
C ASP A 573 49.42 -1.41 -10.75
N GLU A 574 48.38 -0.93 -10.07
CA GLU A 574 48.49 -0.47 -8.67
C GLU A 574 47.20 -0.75 -7.88
N VAL A 575 47.37 -1.06 -6.59
CA VAL A 575 46.28 -1.09 -5.61
C VAL A 575 46.48 0.06 -4.64
N LYS A 576 45.58 1.04 -4.72
CA LYS A 576 45.60 2.20 -3.82
C LYS A 576 44.81 1.88 -2.58
N GLN A 577 45.43 2.08 -1.43
CA GLN A 577 44.74 1.95 -0.15
C GLN A 577 43.63 2.99 -0.08
N GLY A 578 42.42 2.53 0.22
CA GLY A 578 41.28 3.41 0.40
C GLY A 578 41.37 4.20 1.68
N SER A 579 40.87 5.44 1.66
CA SER A 579 40.54 6.16 2.88
C SER A 579 39.05 6.47 2.88
N MET A 580 38.41 6.29 4.04
CA MET A 580 36.99 6.56 4.23
C MET A 580 36.83 7.68 5.25
N PRO A 581 36.04 8.72 4.98
CA PRO A 581 35.70 9.74 5.96
C PRO A 581 35.09 9.11 7.23
N GLU A 582 35.42 9.67 8.40
CA GLU A 582 34.99 9.09 9.69
C GLU A 582 33.46 9.00 9.84
N ASP A 583 32.70 9.95 9.29
CA ASP A 583 31.22 9.87 9.33
C ASP A 583 30.68 8.74 8.46
N GLN A 584 31.28 8.49 7.28
CA GLN A 584 30.90 7.37 6.43
C GLN A 584 31.26 6.03 7.08
N LYS A 585 32.42 5.97 7.74
CA LYS A 585 32.87 4.80 8.49
C LYS A 585 31.96 4.49 9.67
N LYS A 586 31.52 5.50 10.43
CA LYS A 586 30.51 5.34 11.48
C LYS A 586 29.17 4.82 10.94
N ALA A 587 28.70 5.38 9.83
CA ALA A 587 27.46 4.90 9.19
C ALA A 587 27.59 3.45 8.71
N MET A 588 28.75 3.08 8.13
CA MET A 588 29.04 1.70 7.73
C MET A 588 29.03 0.74 8.92
N VAL A 589 29.72 1.09 10.01
CA VAL A 589 29.71 0.28 11.25
C VAL A 589 28.30 0.14 11.78
N GLN A 590 27.56 1.24 11.89
CA GLN A 590 26.19 1.21 12.39
C GLN A 590 25.29 0.32 11.53
N GLY A 591 25.41 0.39 10.20
CA GLY A 591 24.65 -0.47 9.29
C GLY A 591 25.00 -1.95 9.46
N ILE A 592 26.29 -2.27 9.61
CA ILE A 592 26.75 -3.65 9.81
C ILE A 592 26.28 -4.19 11.16
N THR A 593 26.46 -3.43 12.25
CA THR A 593 26.06 -3.89 13.59
C THR A 593 24.54 -4.02 13.70
N GLN A 594 23.77 -3.15 13.05
CA GLN A 594 22.31 -3.30 12.94
C GLN A 594 21.91 -4.55 12.14
N ASN A 595 22.59 -4.82 11.02
CA ASN A 595 22.34 -6.03 10.24
C ASN A 595 22.70 -7.30 11.02
N ASN A 596 23.85 -7.32 11.70
CA ASN A 596 24.24 -8.44 12.56
C ASN A 596 23.24 -8.65 13.71
N ALA A 597 22.82 -7.57 14.38
CA ALA A 597 21.80 -7.61 15.41
C ALA A 597 20.49 -8.24 14.89
N GLN A 598 20.08 -7.90 13.66
CA GLN A 598 18.92 -8.49 13.01
C GLN A 598 19.12 -10.00 12.77
N ILE A 599 20.29 -10.42 12.27
CA ILE A 599 20.64 -11.84 12.08
C ILE A 599 20.60 -12.61 13.40
N VAL A 600 21.15 -12.04 14.47
CA VAL A 600 21.14 -12.65 15.82
C VAL A 600 19.70 -12.76 16.34
N PHE A 601 18.88 -11.72 16.15
CA PHE A 601 17.48 -11.75 16.55
C PHE A 601 16.66 -12.78 15.77
N GLU A 602 16.88 -12.91 14.46
CA GLU A 602 16.28 -13.95 13.63
C GLU A 602 16.70 -15.34 14.07
N ALA A 603 17.97 -15.54 14.41
CA ALA A 603 18.47 -16.79 14.97
C ALA A 603 17.83 -17.11 16.33
N LEU A 604 17.65 -16.11 17.21
CA LEU A 604 16.93 -16.24 18.47
C LEU A 604 15.48 -16.68 18.22
N MET A 605 14.75 -15.99 17.34
CA MET A 605 13.37 -16.33 16.99
C MET A 605 13.26 -17.73 16.39
N SER A 606 14.17 -18.09 15.50
CA SER A 606 14.25 -19.44 14.94
C SER A 606 14.48 -20.49 16.03
N ASN A 607 15.31 -20.20 17.04
CA ASN A 607 15.53 -21.14 18.13
C ASN A 607 14.30 -21.26 19.05
N LEU A 608 13.69 -20.13 19.43
CA LEU A 608 12.47 -20.11 20.24
C LEU A 608 11.34 -20.90 19.57
N ARG A 609 11.13 -20.73 18.26
CA ARG A 609 10.15 -21.52 17.50
C ARG A 609 10.47 -23.02 17.48
N LYS A 610 11.75 -23.37 17.37
CA LYS A 610 12.20 -24.77 17.31
C LYS A 610 12.05 -25.48 18.66
N GLU A 611 12.30 -24.79 19.75
CA GLU A 611 12.20 -25.32 21.12
C GLU A 611 10.75 -25.37 21.63
N ALA A 612 9.90 -24.47 21.12
CA ALA A 612 8.50 -24.39 21.54
C ALA A 612 7.62 -25.51 20.99
N LYS A 613 6.65 -25.94 21.81
CA LYS A 613 5.56 -26.81 21.38
C LYS A 613 4.44 -25.96 20.79
N ILE A 614 4.46 -25.78 19.47
CA ILE A 614 3.44 -25.01 18.74
C ILE A 614 2.41 -25.97 18.15
N LYS A 615 1.14 -25.80 18.53
CA LYS A 615 0.00 -26.49 17.92
C LYS A 615 -0.89 -25.48 17.23
N ILE A 616 -1.07 -25.60 15.93
CA ILE A 616 -2.01 -24.77 15.18
C ILE A 616 -3.40 -25.38 15.33
N GLY A 617 -4.42 -24.56 15.59
CA GLY A 617 -5.80 -25.00 15.66
C GLY A 617 -6.55 -24.80 14.33
N ASP A 618 -7.76 -25.36 14.25
CA ASP A 618 -8.57 -25.47 13.02
C ASP A 618 -9.07 -24.12 12.49
N ALA A 619 -8.78 -23.01 13.17
CA ALA A 619 -9.18 -21.65 12.77
C ALA A 619 -8.61 -21.22 11.40
N LEU A 620 -7.56 -21.89 10.91
CA LEU A 620 -7.00 -21.68 9.56
C LEU A 620 -7.62 -22.59 8.48
N GLU A 621 -8.29 -23.69 8.85
CA GLU A 621 -8.79 -24.70 7.91
C GLU A 621 -10.28 -24.55 7.58
N GLN A 622 -11.02 -23.76 8.36
CA GLN A 622 -12.48 -23.66 8.26
C GLN A 622 -13.02 -22.47 7.44
N GLN A 623 -12.17 -21.72 6.71
CA GLN A 623 -12.61 -20.56 5.89
C GLN A 623 -11.90 -20.45 4.57
#